data_AF-A0A9E5NKH1-F1
#
_entry.id   AF-A0A9E5NKH1-F1
#
_cell.length_a   1.000
_cell.length_b   1.000
_cell.length_c   1.000
_cell.angle_alpha   90.00
_cell.angle_beta   90.00
_cell.angle_gamma   90.00
#
_symmetry.space_group_name_H-M   'P 1'
#
loop_
_entity.id
_entity.type
_entity.pdbx_description
1 polymer ?
#
loop_
_entity_poly.entity_id
_entity_poly.type
_entity_poly.pdbx_seq_one_letter_code
_entity_poly.pdbx_strand_id
1 'polypeptide(L)'
;MEKMLRLQYGIESRLPSTLVQSGERKIRIATPEAFVAAQSLRRVHSVGLYVAKIVEGIPVLSMEGTHLFCHDIRQNVVELSREQSEAWMSATPVELKIQTASKYVAARRGLDCL
;
A
#
# COMPACT_ATOMS: atom_id res chain seq x y z
N MET A 1 11.55 -3.39 4.24
CA MET A 1 10.19 -3.16 3.71
C MET A 1 9.28 -4.35 3.97
N GLU A 2 9.57 -5.55 3.46
CA GLU A 2 8.72 -6.74 3.66
C GLU A 2 8.37 -6.98 5.13
N LYS A 3 9.38 -6.95 6.03
CA LYS A 3 9.15 -7.03 7.48
C LYS A 3 8.19 -5.95 8.00
N MET A 4 8.25 -4.74 7.46
CA MET A 4 7.37 -3.64 7.86
C MET A 4 5.94 -3.86 7.36
N LEU A 5 5.76 -4.28 6.11
CA LEU A 5 4.45 -4.62 5.56
C LEU A 5 3.82 -5.80 6.29
N ARG A 6 4.62 -6.80 6.66
CA ARG A 6 4.18 -7.93 7.49
C ARG A 6 3.74 -7.46 8.88
N LEU A 7 4.57 -6.67 9.56
CA LEU A 7 4.26 -6.16 10.90
C LEU A 7 3.08 -5.19 10.91
N GLN A 8 2.87 -4.44 9.83
CA GLN A 8 1.81 -3.44 9.73
C GLN A 8 0.50 -4.04 9.24
N TYR A 9 0.51 -4.80 8.15
CA TYR A 9 -0.70 -5.24 7.44
C TYR A 9 -0.87 -6.76 7.42
N GLY A 10 0.09 -7.53 7.96
CA GLY A 10 0.03 -9.00 7.96
C GLY A 10 0.26 -9.61 6.58
N ILE A 11 0.82 -8.83 5.64
CA ILE A 11 1.12 -9.28 4.28
C ILE A 11 2.31 -10.24 4.36
N GLU A 12 2.05 -11.54 4.19
CA GLU A 12 3.05 -12.60 4.18
C GLU A 12 3.51 -13.00 2.77
N SER A 13 2.79 -12.54 1.74
CA SER A 13 3.14 -12.85 0.36
C SER A 13 4.53 -12.34 0.03
N ARG A 14 5.31 -13.22 -0.61
CA ARG A 14 6.64 -12.87 -1.09
C ARG A 14 6.44 -11.87 -2.23
N LEU A 15 7.01 -10.67 -2.09
CA LEU A 15 6.89 -9.67 -3.14
C LEU A 15 7.56 -10.24 -4.40
N PRO A 16 6.85 -10.35 -5.53
CA PRO A 16 7.34 -11.08 -6.70
C PRO A 16 8.47 -10.35 -7.47
N SER A 17 9.09 -9.33 -6.88
CA SER A 17 9.76 -8.27 -7.64
C SER A 17 10.75 -7.45 -6.81
N THR A 18 11.57 -6.66 -7.51
CA THR A 18 12.54 -5.74 -6.93
C THR A 18 11.84 -4.55 -6.27
N LEU A 19 12.13 -4.35 -4.98
CA LEU A 19 11.73 -3.16 -4.26
C LEU A 19 12.67 -1.99 -4.61
N VAL A 20 12.09 -0.92 -5.12
CA VAL A 20 12.80 0.32 -5.45
C VAL A 20 12.31 1.42 -4.52
N GLN A 21 13.19 1.88 -3.65
CA GLN A 21 12.94 3.09 -2.87
C GLN A 21 13.46 4.31 -3.65
N SER A 22 12.60 5.26 -3.98
CA SER A 22 12.98 6.45 -4.75
C SER A 22 12.12 7.67 -4.41
N GLY A 23 12.75 8.85 -4.41
CA GLY A 23 12.11 10.13 -4.03
C GLY A 23 11.85 10.24 -2.52
N GLU A 24 10.81 11.00 -2.14
CA GLU A 24 10.38 11.30 -0.76
C GLU A 24 9.86 10.08 0.03
N ARG A 25 10.72 9.07 0.26
CA ARG A 25 10.39 7.84 1.00
C ARG A 25 9.26 7.02 0.37
N LYS A 26 9.04 7.18 -0.94
CA LYS A 26 8.12 6.36 -1.72
C LYS A 26 8.78 5.03 -2.08
N ILE A 27 7.99 3.98 -2.03
CA ILE A 27 8.38 2.61 -2.28
C ILE A 27 7.64 2.15 -3.51
N ARG A 28 8.40 1.58 -4.44
CA ARG A 28 7.89 1.06 -5.70
C ARG A 28 8.27 -0.40 -5.85
N ILE A 29 7.40 -1.12 -6.53
CA ILE A 29 7.65 -2.50 -6.94
C ILE A 29 7.87 -2.50 -8.44
N ALA A 30 9.02 -3.02 -8.88
CA ALA A 30 9.37 -3.15 -10.28
C ALA A 30 9.78 -4.60 -10.57
N THR A 31 9.42 -5.11 -11.75
CA THR A 31 10.01 -6.37 -12.20
C THR A 31 11.53 -6.19 -12.38
N PRO A 32 12.33 -7.25 -12.23
CA PRO A 32 13.77 -7.18 -12.46
C PRO A 32 14.13 -6.57 -13.82
N GLU A 33 13.39 -6.94 -14.87
CA GLU A 33 13.60 -6.46 -16.25
C GLU A 33 13.33 -4.96 -16.37
N ALA A 34 12.22 -4.48 -15.79
CA ALA A 34 11.89 -3.06 -15.78
C ALA A 34 12.95 -2.24 -15.02
N PHE A 35 13.46 -2.78 -13.91
CA PHE A 35 14.51 -2.14 -13.13
C PHE A 35 15.83 -2.06 -13.92
N VAL A 36 16.25 -3.16 -14.56
CA VAL A 36 17.47 -3.19 -15.40
C VAL A 36 17.33 -2.25 -16.60
N ALA A 37 16.18 -2.25 -17.28
CA ALA A 37 15.92 -1.33 -18.38
C ALA A 37 16.03 0.14 -17.93
N ALA A 38 15.45 0.47 -16.77
CA ALA A 38 15.53 1.82 -16.22
C ALA A 38 16.96 2.28 -15.90
N GLN A 39 17.86 1.37 -15.50
CA GLN A 39 19.27 1.70 -15.26
C GLN A 39 20.03 2.09 -16.54
N SER A 40 19.60 1.57 -17.70
CA SER A 40 20.24 1.86 -19.00
C SER A 40 19.84 3.22 -19.59
N LEU A 41 18.79 3.85 -19.06
CA LEU A 41 18.20 5.08 -19.58
C LEU A 41 18.64 6.29 -18.74
N ARG A 42 18.90 7.43 -19.40
CA ARG A 42 19.17 8.69 -18.71
C ARG A 42 17.86 9.39 -18.36
N ARG A 43 17.81 10.04 -17.19
CA ARG A 43 16.68 10.88 -16.72
C ARG A 43 15.35 10.12 -16.48
N VAL A 44 15.41 8.86 -16.06
CA VAL A 44 14.22 8.14 -15.59
C VAL A 44 13.71 8.79 -14.31
N HIS A 45 12.47 9.30 -14.33
CA HIS A 45 11.84 9.92 -13.15
C HIS A 45 11.39 8.90 -12.11
N SER A 46 10.84 7.76 -12.55
CA SER A 46 10.46 6.65 -11.68
C SER A 46 10.33 5.35 -12.47
N VAL A 47 10.50 4.21 -11.78
CA VAL A 47 10.27 2.87 -12.30
C VAL A 47 9.42 2.07 -11.31
N GLY A 48 8.50 1.28 -11.84
CA GLY A 48 7.62 0.41 -11.04
C GLY A 48 6.37 1.09 -10.50
N LEU A 49 5.55 0.29 -9.82
CA LEU A 49 4.28 0.67 -9.22
C LEU A 49 4.51 1.26 -7.83
N TYR A 50 3.98 2.45 -7.55
CA TYR A 50 4.02 3.03 -6.21
C TYR A 50 3.07 2.28 -5.29
N VAL A 51 3.61 1.62 -4.25
CA VAL A 51 2.83 0.74 -3.37
C VAL A 51 2.73 1.24 -1.93
N ALA A 52 3.70 2.04 -1.48
CA ALA A 52 3.70 2.56 -0.12
C ALA A 52 4.59 3.78 0.04
N LYS A 53 4.31 4.59 1.06
CA LYS A 53 5.22 5.64 1.56
C LYS A 53 5.53 5.40 3.03
N ILE A 54 6.78 5.63 3.42
CA ILE A 54 7.15 5.58 4.84
C ILE A 54 6.85 6.92 5.51
N VAL A 55 5.95 6.90 6.49
CA VAL A 55 5.55 8.04 7.32
C VAL A 55 5.83 7.69 8.77
N GLU A 56 6.68 8.46 9.45
CA GLU A 56 7.04 8.21 10.86
C GLU A 56 7.55 6.79 11.13
N GLY A 57 8.20 6.16 10.14
CA GLY A 57 8.67 4.76 10.22
C GLY A 57 7.60 3.70 9.94
N ILE A 58 6.35 4.10 9.70
CA ILE A 58 5.23 3.21 9.37
C ILE A 58 5.04 3.19 7.84
N PRO A 59 4.90 2.00 7.22
CA PRO A 59 4.52 1.93 5.82
C PRO A 59 3.03 2.27 5.69
N VAL A 60 2.70 3.28 4.90
CA VAL A 60 1.33 3.64 4.53
C VAL A 60 1.13 3.20 3.09
N LEU A 61 0.20 2.27 2.85
CA LEU A 61 -0.11 1.81 1.49
C LEU A 61 -0.65 2.96 0.63
N SER A 62 -0.26 2.96 -0.64
CA SER A 62 -0.96 3.73 -1.66
C SER A 62 -2.24 3.00 -2.09
N MET A 63 -3.09 3.65 -2.88
CA MET A 63 -4.25 2.98 -3.50
C MET A 63 -3.83 1.75 -4.30
N GLU A 64 -2.77 1.86 -5.11
CA GLU A 64 -2.29 0.74 -5.90
C GLU A 64 -1.70 -0.37 -5.04
N GLY A 65 -1.01 -0.03 -3.94
CA GLY A 65 -0.51 -1.01 -2.98
C GLY A 65 -1.65 -1.72 -2.25
N THR A 66 -2.68 -0.99 -1.84
CA THR A 66 -3.87 -1.55 -1.21
C THR A 66 -4.58 -2.55 -2.12
N HIS A 67 -4.76 -2.22 -3.41
CA HIS A 67 -5.32 -3.17 -4.37
C HIS A 67 -4.40 -4.36 -4.64
N LEU A 68 -3.10 -4.12 -4.83
CA LEU A 68 -2.12 -5.18 -5.10
C LEU A 68 -2.09 -6.23 -3.98
N PHE A 69 -2.22 -5.80 -2.73
CA PHE A 69 -2.14 -6.68 -1.56
C PHE A 69 -3.50 -7.04 -0.97
N CYS A 70 -4.60 -6.72 -1.65
CA CYS A 70 -5.93 -6.74 -1.02
C CYS A 70 -6.28 -8.07 -0.33
N HIS A 71 -5.96 -9.19 -0.97
CA HIS A 71 -6.23 -10.53 -0.45
C HIS A 71 -5.23 -11.01 0.61
N ASP A 72 -4.11 -10.31 0.78
CA ASP A 72 -3.04 -10.62 1.72
C ASP A 72 -3.09 -9.76 2.99
N ILE A 73 -3.89 -8.69 3.01
CA ILE A 73 -4.03 -7.82 4.19
C ILE A 73 -4.86 -8.53 5.27
N ARG A 74 -4.22 -8.84 6.40
CA ARG A 74 -4.81 -9.59 7.54
C ARG A 74 -5.01 -8.77 8.80
N GLN A 75 -4.37 -7.60 8.92
CA GLN A 75 -4.45 -6.74 10.10
C GLN A 75 -4.38 -5.27 9.72
N ASN A 76 -4.75 -4.39 10.65
CA ASN A 76 -4.86 -2.94 10.42
C ASN A 76 -5.67 -2.63 9.16
N VAL A 77 -6.77 -3.35 8.99
CA VAL A 77 -7.76 -3.20 7.93
C VAL A 77 -9.12 -2.96 8.56
N VAL A 78 -9.89 -2.04 7.97
CA VAL A 78 -11.20 -1.65 8.47
C VAL A 78 -12.25 -2.02 7.44
N GLU A 79 -13.26 -2.76 7.89
CA GLU A 79 -14.38 -3.13 7.04
C GLU A 79 -15.42 -2.01 7.05
N LEU A 80 -15.75 -1.49 5.88
CA LEU A 80 -16.67 -0.36 5.71
C LEU A 80 -18.04 -0.84 5.27
N SER A 81 -19.10 -0.20 5.79
CA SER A 81 -20.43 -0.28 5.19
C SER A 81 -20.43 0.31 3.79
N ARG A 82 -21.52 0.10 3.05
CA ARG A 82 -21.68 0.74 1.74
C ARG A 82 -21.59 2.26 1.84
N GLU A 83 -22.31 2.86 2.76
CA GLU A 83 -22.35 4.31 2.97
C GLU A 83 -20.97 4.84 3.37
N GLN A 84 -20.28 4.12 4.25
CA GLN A 84 -18.91 4.46 4.66
C GLN A 84 -17.93 4.36 3.48
N SER A 85 -18.08 3.34 2.62
CA SER A 85 -17.23 3.20 1.43
C SER A 85 -17.45 4.33 0.42
N GLU A 86 -18.70 4.75 0.20
CA GLU A 86 -19.02 5.87 -0.70
C GLU A 86 -18.44 7.19 -0.16
N ALA A 87 -18.55 7.41 1.14
CA ALA A 87 -17.91 8.54 1.82
C ALA A 87 -16.37 8.50 1.71
N TRP A 88 -15.76 7.34 1.99
CA TRP A 88 -14.31 7.12 1.88
C TRP A 88 -13.80 7.45 0.47
N MET A 89 -14.45 6.91 -0.56
CA MET A 89 -14.10 7.14 -1.97
C MET A 89 -14.29 8.60 -2.40
N SER A 90 -15.15 9.35 -1.71
CA SER A 90 -15.37 10.78 -1.92
C SER A 90 -14.44 11.65 -1.08
N ALA A 91 -13.39 11.07 -0.48
CA ALA A 91 -12.48 11.73 0.46
C ALA A 91 -13.19 12.40 1.66
N THR A 92 -14.39 11.93 1.99
CA THR A 92 -15.12 12.37 3.18
C THR A 92 -14.63 11.56 4.39
N PRO A 93 -14.31 12.22 5.53
CA PRO A 93 -13.93 11.50 6.74
C PRO A 93 -15.00 10.50 7.17
N VAL A 94 -14.57 9.28 7.48
CA VAL A 94 -15.44 8.20 7.99
C VAL A 94 -15.13 7.98 9.45
N GLU A 95 -16.15 8.10 10.31
CA GLU A 95 -16.03 7.73 11.71
C GLU A 95 -16.04 6.21 11.86
N LEU A 96 -14.98 5.70 12.49
CA LEU A 96 -14.82 4.29 12.81
C LEU A 96 -15.15 4.09 14.29
N LYS A 97 -16.06 3.16 14.59
CA LYS A 97 -16.40 2.76 15.97
C LYS A 97 -15.44 1.72 16.56
N ILE A 98 -14.34 1.45 15.87
CA ILE A 98 -13.34 0.43 16.22
C ILE A 98 -12.03 1.10 16.62
N GLN A 99 -11.39 0.57 17.66
CA GLN A 99 -10.01 0.93 17.95
C GLN A 99 -9.08 0.15 17.03
N THR A 100 -8.21 0.87 16.33
CA THR A 100 -7.18 0.30 15.48
C THR A 100 -5.86 0.28 16.25
N ALA A 101 -5.08 -0.80 16.12
CA ALA A 101 -3.76 -0.88 16.75
C ALA A 101 -2.74 0.08 16.12
N SER A 102 -3.03 0.57 14.91
CA SER A 102 -2.22 1.49 14.15
C SER A 102 -2.99 2.77 13.79
N LYS A 103 -2.25 3.88 13.70
CA LYS A 103 -2.70 5.18 13.16
C LYS A 103 -3.09 5.10 11.67
N TYR A 104 -2.47 4.22 10.91
CA TYR A 104 -2.73 4.01 9.49
C TYR A 104 -3.38 2.64 9.27
N VAL A 105 -4.45 2.61 8.48
CA VAL A 105 -5.21 1.41 8.14
C VAL A 105 -5.51 1.34 6.64
N ALA A 106 -5.78 0.15 6.13
CA ALA A 106 -6.38 -0.06 4.82
C ALA A 106 -7.91 -0.17 4.96
N ALA A 107 -8.67 0.32 3.98
CA ALA A 107 -10.11 0.13 3.96
C ALA A 107 -10.49 -1.06 3.08
N ARG A 108 -11.58 -1.75 3.43
CA ARG A 108 -12.13 -2.86 2.66
C ARG A 108 -13.65 -2.85 2.72
N ARG A 109 -14.27 -3.30 1.62
CA ARG A 109 -15.70 -3.57 1.52
C ARG A 109 -15.91 -4.88 0.78
N GLY A 110 -16.28 -5.94 1.50
CA GLY A 110 -16.37 -7.29 0.97
C GLY A 110 -15.01 -7.80 0.50
N LEU A 111 -14.89 -8.04 -0.81
CA LEU A 111 -13.64 -8.50 -1.43
C LEU A 111 -12.80 -7.36 -2.02
N ASP A 112 -13.32 -6.13 -2.02
CA ASP A 112 -12.69 -4.96 -2.62
C ASP A 112 -11.95 -4.15 -1.56
N CYS A 113 -10.67 -3.83 -1.79
CA CYS A 113 -9.93 -2.90 -0.94
C CYS A 113 -9.99 -1.47 -1.51
N LEU A 114 -10.00 -0.47 -0.62
CA LEU A 114 -10.28 0.93 -0.91
C LEU A 114 -9.21 1.86 -0.32
#